data_AF-A0A3B9SGL1-F1
#
_entry.id   AF-A0A3B9SGL1-F1
#
_cell.length_a   1.000
_cell.length_b   1.000
_cell.length_c   1.000
_cell.angle_alpha   90.00
_cell.angle_beta   90.00
_cell.angle_gamma   90.00
#
_symmetry.space_group_name_H-M   'P 1'
#
loop_
_entity.id
_entity.type
_entity.pdbx_description
1 polymer ?
#
loop_
_entity_poly.entity_id
_entity_poly.type
_entity_poly.pdbx_seq_one_letter_code
_entity_poly.pdbx_strand_id
1 'polypeptide(L)'
;MSPETGSLTTNRSHNLQRVTTGNNMFKSKNIKTIIIPAILSSCAFGYISEIYDKKTNGDLTALFLTVGFFLLFAFKTKEKDKLTKICICVPSALFALFTGLFFFYKVEALGHIHTYWYNAFALFCVLFGSFLAFCKLIGIIYDKTEHLTSGSTENAVTDKKVLKKLFRKYFLIIFLCHLFYFLLSLPGNLMHDNEYQMFVEIGMAKLTTHHPIIHTLIFGKLYILGIMLFGDERGGVALYTFVQMLF
;
A
#
# COMPACT_ATOMS: atom_id res chain seq x y z
N MET A 1 -63.82 3.98 -49.59
CA MET A 1 -63.23 3.76 -48.25
C MET A 1 -61.74 3.50 -48.44
N SER A 2 -60.94 4.57 -48.42
CA SER A 2 -59.48 4.48 -48.18
C SER A 2 -59.28 4.13 -46.68
N PRO A 3 -58.14 3.54 -46.22
CA PRO A 3 -56.80 4.08 -46.44
C PRO A 3 -55.62 3.09 -46.63
N GLU A 4 -54.58 3.68 -47.21
CA GLU A 4 -53.11 3.49 -47.12
C GLU A 4 -52.50 2.55 -46.07
N THR A 5 -51.38 1.91 -46.44
CA THR A 5 -50.08 1.89 -45.71
C THR A 5 -49.05 1.18 -46.62
N GLY A 6 -47.81 1.62 -46.84
CA GLY A 6 -47.00 2.59 -46.12
C GLY A 6 -45.62 1.96 -45.82
N SER A 7 -44.64 2.25 -46.69
CA SER A 7 -43.18 2.26 -46.44
C SER A 7 -42.50 1.13 -45.64
N LEU A 8 -41.77 0.25 -46.34
CA LEU A 8 -40.78 -0.70 -45.80
C LEU A 8 -39.35 -0.10 -45.66
N THR A 9 -39.19 1.22 -45.58
CA THR A 9 -37.88 1.89 -45.78
C THR A 9 -37.41 2.79 -44.63
N THR A 10 -37.82 2.55 -43.38
CA THR A 10 -37.43 3.44 -42.26
C THR A 10 -36.57 2.82 -41.16
N ASN A 11 -36.21 1.53 -41.23
CA ASN A 11 -35.48 0.88 -40.13
C ASN A 11 -33.97 0.68 -40.36
N ARG A 12 -33.42 1.12 -41.51
CA ARG A 12 -31.98 0.98 -41.80
C ARG A 12 -31.15 2.22 -41.46
N SER A 13 -31.78 3.41 -41.38
CA SER A 13 -31.10 4.67 -41.06
C SER A 13 -30.80 4.84 -39.56
N HIS A 14 -31.61 4.26 -38.67
CA HIS A 14 -31.36 4.32 -37.22
C HIS A 14 -30.20 3.44 -36.73
N ASN A 15 -29.85 2.37 -37.47
CA ASN A 15 -28.69 1.53 -37.13
C ASN A 15 -27.36 2.09 -37.66
N LEU A 16 -27.38 2.94 -38.69
CA LEU A 16 -26.18 3.60 -39.21
C LEU A 16 -25.75 4.84 -38.41
N GLN A 17 -26.64 5.45 -37.63
CA GLN A 17 -26.28 6.55 -36.70
C GLN A 17 -25.71 6.06 -35.34
N ARG A 18 -25.97 4.81 -34.94
CA ARG A 18 -25.37 4.23 -33.73
C ARG A 18 -23.95 3.70 -33.93
N VAL A 19 -23.56 3.40 -35.17
CA VAL A 19 -22.22 2.87 -35.46
C VAL A 19 -21.20 4.01 -35.66
N THR A 20 -21.63 5.21 -36.04
CA THR A 20 -20.74 6.37 -36.24
C THR A 20 -20.49 7.19 -34.97
N THR A 21 -21.19 6.91 -33.86
CA THR A 21 -20.95 7.54 -32.55
C THR A 21 -19.97 6.77 -31.66
N GLY A 22 -19.45 5.63 -32.12
CA GLY A 22 -18.46 4.81 -31.40
C GLY A 22 -17.00 5.26 -31.53
N ASN A 23 -16.70 6.26 -32.36
CA ASN A 23 -15.30 6.58 -32.73
C ASN A 23 -14.62 7.71 -31.96
N ASN A 24 -15.26 8.27 -30.93
CA ASN A 24 -14.68 9.35 -30.11
C ASN A 24 -14.34 8.95 -28.65
N MET A 25 -14.27 7.66 -28.34
CA MET A 25 -14.04 7.18 -26.96
C MET A 25 -12.57 6.90 -26.61
N PHE A 26 -11.62 7.40 -27.40
CA PHE A 26 -10.19 7.40 -27.09
C PHE A 26 -9.68 8.83 -26.92
N LYS A 27 -10.10 9.49 -25.84
CA LYS A 27 -9.44 10.70 -25.37
C LYS A 27 -8.05 10.28 -24.87
N SER A 28 -7.05 10.35 -25.75
CA SER A 28 -5.64 10.16 -25.42
C SER A 28 -5.34 11.00 -24.17
N LYS A 29 -4.99 10.34 -23.05
CA LYS A 29 -4.60 11.07 -21.84
C LYS A 29 -3.41 11.94 -22.22
N ASN A 30 -3.52 13.23 -21.95
CA ASN A 30 -2.42 14.16 -22.16
C ASN A 30 -1.20 13.61 -21.41
N ILE A 31 -0.11 13.33 -22.14
CA ILE A 31 1.11 12.70 -21.61
C ILE A 31 1.66 13.45 -20.37
N LYS A 32 1.39 14.75 -20.26
CA LYS A 32 1.70 15.58 -19.09
C LYS A 32 1.06 15.07 -17.79
N THR A 33 -0.14 14.48 -17.87
CA THR A 33 -0.84 13.88 -16.71
C THR A 33 -0.21 12.59 -16.19
N ILE A 34 0.76 12.03 -16.93
CA ILE A 34 1.53 10.85 -16.53
C ILE A 34 2.93 11.30 -16.09
N ILE A 35 3.61 12.11 -16.90
CA ILE A 35 5.01 12.49 -16.68
C ILE A 35 5.17 13.32 -15.39
N ILE A 36 4.38 14.38 -15.21
CA ILE A 36 4.52 15.30 -14.08
C ILE A 36 4.37 14.57 -12.73
N PRO A 37 3.29 13.80 -12.48
CA PRO A 37 3.15 13.11 -11.20
C PRO A 37 4.16 11.97 -11.03
N ALA A 38 4.63 11.33 -12.11
CA ALA A 38 5.68 10.33 -12.03
C ALA A 38 7.02 10.92 -11.59
N ILE A 39 7.41 12.08 -12.13
CA ILE A 39 8.63 12.79 -11.72
C ILE A 39 8.53 13.21 -10.26
N LEU A 40 7.43 13.85 -9.86
CA LEU A 40 7.23 14.29 -8.48
C LEU A 40 7.25 13.13 -7.48
N SER A 41 6.62 12.01 -7.84
CA SER A 41 6.66 10.79 -7.02
C SER A 41 8.07 10.19 -6.98
N SER A 42 8.80 10.17 -8.09
CA SER A 42 10.19 9.73 -8.10
C SER A 42 11.09 10.59 -7.21
N CYS A 43 10.97 11.92 -7.28
CA CYS A 43 11.69 12.84 -6.41
C CYS A 43 11.38 12.60 -4.93
N ALA A 44 10.10 12.40 -4.57
CA ALA A 44 9.68 12.10 -3.20
C ALA A 44 10.41 10.88 -2.63
N PHE A 45 10.36 9.75 -3.35
CA PHE A 45 10.96 8.51 -2.89
C PHE A 45 12.49 8.52 -3.03
N GLY A 46 13.05 9.33 -3.93
CA GLY A 46 14.49 9.60 -4.00
C GLY A 46 15.00 10.28 -2.72
N TYR A 47 14.34 11.35 -2.27
CA TYR A 47 14.68 12.02 -1.01
C TYR A 47 14.52 11.11 0.21
N ILE A 48 13.49 10.26 0.23
CA ILE A 48 13.33 9.26 1.30
C ILE A 48 14.49 8.25 1.26
N SER A 49 14.88 7.75 0.09
CA SER A 49 15.97 6.79 -0.06
C SER A 49 17.32 7.37 0.38
N GLU A 50 17.59 8.64 0.06
CA GLU A 50 18.83 9.34 0.47
C GLU A 50 19.00 9.38 1.99
N ILE A 51 17.91 9.51 2.74
CA ILE A 51 17.92 9.46 4.20
C ILE A 51 18.23 8.07 4.76
N TYR A 52 17.82 7.01 4.05
CA TYR A 52 17.99 5.63 4.51
C TYR A 52 19.37 5.06 4.19
N ASP A 53 19.93 5.38 3.03
CA ASP A 53 21.11 4.69 2.53
C ASP A 53 22.13 5.66 1.93
N LYS A 54 23.21 5.93 2.70
CA LYS A 54 24.36 6.70 2.20
C LYS A 54 25.22 5.90 1.19
N LYS A 55 24.94 4.61 0.97
CA LYS A 55 25.86 3.68 0.29
C LYS A 55 25.38 3.17 -1.06
N THR A 56 24.12 3.38 -1.42
CA THR A 56 23.59 2.98 -2.74
C THR A 56 24.03 3.90 -3.87
N ASN A 57 24.24 3.33 -5.06
CA ASN A 57 24.38 4.08 -6.32
C ASN A 57 23.11 4.89 -6.59
N GLY A 58 23.05 6.14 -6.09
CA GLY A 58 21.86 6.99 -6.12
C GLY A 58 21.23 7.12 -7.50
N ASP A 59 22.04 7.10 -8.56
CA ASP A 59 21.60 7.21 -9.96
C ASP A 59 20.76 6.00 -10.41
N LEU A 60 21.17 4.79 -10.04
CA LEU A 60 20.44 3.56 -10.36
C LEU A 60 19.10 3.52 -9.62
N THR A 61 19.10 3.87 -8.33
CA THR A 61 17.87 3.94 -7.54
C THR A 61 16.89 4.96 -8.12
N ALA A 62 17.36 6.15 -8.48
CA ALA A 62 16.54 7.19 -9.09
C ALA A 62 15.98 6.76 -10.46
N LEU A 63 16.76 6.04 -11.27
CA LEU A 63 16.31 5.49 -12.54
C LEU A 63 15.17 4.47 -12.33
N PHE A 64 15.35 3.49 -11.44
CA PHE A 64 14.34 2.48 -11.15
C PHE A 64 13.06 3.09 -10.58
N LEU A 65 13.17 4.07 -9.67
CA LEU A 65 12.01 4.80 -9.15
C LEU A 65 11.28 5.54 -10.26
N THR A 66 11.99 6.25 -11.13
CA THR A 66 11.38 7.02 -12.22
C THR A 66 10.64 6.12 -13.20
N VAL A 67 11.26 5.01 -13.61
CA VAL A 67 10.61 4.02 -14.49
C VAL A 67 9.41 3.39 -13.78
N GLY A 68 9.55 3.00 -12.51
CA GLY A 68 8.48 2.40 -11.72
C GLY A 68 7.27 3.32 -11.58
N PHE A 69 7.48 4.60 -11.25
CA PHE A 69 6.40 5.58 -11.17
C PHE A 69 5.81 5.92 -12.53
N PHE A 70 6.61 5.98 -13.59
CA PHE A 70 6.09 6.16 -14.94
C PHE A 70 5.11 5.04 -15.30
N LEU A 71 5.48 3.78 -15.06
CA LEU A 71 4.61 2.62 -15.28
C LEU A 71 3.35 2.68 -14.41
N LEU A 72 3.49 3.07 -13.13
CA LEU A 72 2.37 3.23 -12.21
C LEU A 72 1.36 4.27 -12.72
N PHE A 73 1.80 5.44 -13.16
CA PHE A 73 0.92 6.49 -13.66
C PHE A 73 0.37 6.22 -15.05
N ALA A 74 1.10 5.48 -15.88
CA ALA A 74 0.64 4.97 -17.17
C ALA A 74 -0.50 3.95 -17.02
N PHE A 75 -0.60 3.27 -15.88
CA PHE A 75 -1.68 2.32 -15.61
C PHE A 75 -3.06 3.00 -15.70
N LYS A 76 -3.98 2.43 -16.49
CA LYS A 76 -5.31 3.02 -16.70
C LYS A 76 -6.19 2.77 -15.48
N THR A 77 -6.80 3.83 -14.98
CA THR A 77 -7.79 3.80 -13.90
C THR A 77 -9.13 4.26 -14.42
N LYS A 78 -10.22 3.69 -13.89
CA LYS A 78 -11.58 4.09 -14.23
C LYS A 78 -11.87 5.52 -13.79
N GLU A 79 -12.87 6.13 -14.42
CA GLU A 79 -13.44 7.36 -13.91
C GLU A 79 -14.19 7.08 -12.61
N LYS A 80 -14.09 8.02 -11.67
CA LYS A 80 -14.57 7.85 -10.29
C LYS A 80 -15.54 8.95 -9.93
N ASP A 81 -16.61 8.56 -9.25
CA ASP A 81 -17.54 9.49 -8.63
C ASP A 81 -16.86 10.30 -7.52
N LYS A 82 -17.56 11.33 -7.04
CA LYS A 82 -17.02 12.27 -6.05
C LYS A 82 -16.71 11.59 -4.71
N LEU A 83 -17.54 10.65 -4.26
CA LEU A 83 -17.37 9.99 -2.97
C LEU A 83 -16.15 9.06 -3.02
N THR A 84 -16.01 8.27 -4.08
CA THR A 84 -14.83 7.42 -4.28
C THR A 84 -13.53 8.22 -4.34
N LYS A 85 -13.54 9.40 -4.98
CA LYS A 85 -12.39 10.30 -4.98
C LYS A 85 -12.02 10.75 -3.56
N ILE A 86 -13.01 11.09 -2.71
CA ILE A 86 -12.76 11.44 -1.31
C ILE A 86 -12.16 10.26 -0.53
N CYS A 87 -12.74 9.06 -0.68
CA CYS A 87 -12.23 7.84 -0.04
C CYS A 87 -10.81 7.47 -0.46
N ILE A 88 -10.32 7.95 -1.61
CA ILE A 88 -8.93 7.79 -2.05
C ILE A 88 -8.05 8.92 -1.52
N CYS A 89 -8.48 10.17 -1.68
CA CYS A 89 -7.67 11.34 -1.35
C CYS A 89 -7.41 11.47 0.16
N VAL A 90 -8.40 11.19 1.01
CA VAL A 90 -8.25 11.32 2.47
C VAL A 90 -7.16 10.39 3.04
N PRO A 91 -7.19 9.06 2.82
CA PRO A 91 -6.11 8.19 3.28
C PRO A 91 -4.78 8.48 2.58
N SER A 92 -4.80 8.90 1.30
CA SER A 92 -3.57 9.30 0.61
C SER A 92 -2.90 10.52 1.25
N ALA A 93 -3.70 11.50 1.68
CA ALA A 93 -3.21 12.69 2.39
C ALA A 93 -2.65 12.31 3.77
N LEU A 94 -3.33 11.42 4.49
CA LEU A 94 -2.86 10.92 5.78
C LEU A 94 -1.51 10.19 5.66
N PHE A 95 -1.37 9.28 4.68
CA PHE A 95 -0.11 8.58 4.43
C PHE A 95 1.00 9.53 3.98
N ALA A 96 0.70 10.49 3.11
CA ALA A 96 1.66 11.50 2.70
C ALA A 96 2.12 12.35 3.90
N LEU A 97 1.21 12.74 4.79
CA LEU A 97 1.53 13.48 6.00
C LEU A 97 2.48 12.70 6.91
N PHE A 98 2.18 11.43 7.22
CA PHE A 98 3.07 10.61 8.04
C PHE A 98 4.44 10.40 7.39
N THR A 99 4.47 10.24 6.06
CA THR A 99 5.73 10.14 5.30
C THR A 99 6.55 11.44 5.42
N GLY A 100 5.91 12.60 5.31
CA GLY A 100 6.57 13.90 5.47
C GLY A 100 7.04 14.17 6.90
N LEU A 101 6.25 13.80 7.92
CA LEU A 101 6.66 13.91 9.33
C LEU A 101 7.87 13.03 9.64
N PHE A 102 7.86 11.79 9.13
CA PHE A 102 9.01 10.89 9.26
C PHE A 102 10.26 11.46 8.57
N PHE A 103 10.11 11.97 7.35
CA PHE A 103 11.19 12.63 6.62
C PHE A 103 11.77 13.80 7.42
N PHE A 104 10.90 14.68 7.94
CA PHE A 104 11.31 15.83 8.75
C PHE A 104 12.09 15.41 10.00
N TYR A 105 11.56 14.45 10.76
CA TYR A 105 12.21 13.91 11.96
C TYR A 105 13.63 13.39 11.66
N LYS A 106 13.80 12.69 10.53
CA LYS A 106 15.11 12.17 10.12
C LYS A 106 16.07 13.25 9.65
N VAL A 107 15.60 14.26 8.91
CA VAL A 107 16.42 15.40 8.50
C VAL A 107 16.94 16.17 9.72
N GLU A 108 16.09 16.37 10.73
CA GLU A 108 16.46 17.01 11.99
C GLU A 108 17.52 16.18 12.76
N ALA A 109 17.30 14.86 12.87
CA ALA A 109 18.25 13.95 13.51
C ALA A 109 19.63 13.89 12.83
N LEU A 110 19.71 14.19 11.53
CA LEU A 110 20.97 14.20 10.76
C LEU A 110 21.73 15.54 10.85
N GLY A 111 21.22 16.54 11.58
CA GLY A 111 21.97 17.75 11.91
C GLY A 111 22.09 18.78 10.77
N HIS A 112 21.06 18.91 9.92
CA HIS A 112 20.98 19.92 8.86
C HIS A 112 22.18 19.92 7.89
N ILE A 113 22.57 18.74 7.40
CA ILE A 113 23.62 18.57 6.37
C ILE A 113 23.34 19.47 5.14
N HIS A 114 22.06 19.69 4.82
CA HIS A 114 21.62 20.52 3.71
C HIS A 114 20.98 21.84 4.20
N THR A 115 21.04 22.86 3.33
CA THR A 115 20.43 24.17 3.55
C THR A 115 18.93 24.10 3.80
N TYR A 116 18.38 25.04 4.56
CA TYR A 116 16.94 25.16 4.85
C TYR A 116 16.06 25.11 3.59
N TRP A 117 16.46 25.78 2.51
CA TRP A 117 15.71 25.77 1.24
C TRP A 117 15.68 24.40 0.56
N TYR A 118 16.78 23.64 0.65
CA TYR A 118 16.81 22.27 0.14
C TYR A 118 15.84 21.40 0.93
N ASN A 119 15.88 21.47 2.26
CA ASN A 119 15.00 20.66 3.11
C ASN A 119 13.52 21.03 2.93
N ALA A 120 13.21 22.33 2.75
CA ALA A 120 11.85 22.79 2.47
C ALA A 120 11.35 22.27 1.11
N PHE A 121 12.19 22.32 0.07
CA PHE A 121 11.86 21.79 -1.24
C PHE A 121 11.71 20.26 -1.21
N ALA A 122 12.62 19.56 -0.53
CA ALA A 122 12.54 18.12 -0.35
C ALA A 122 11.27 17.70 0.39
N LEU A 123 10.90 18.41 1.46
CA LEU A 123 9.65 18.18 2.18
C LEU A 123 8.41 18.40 1.29
N PHE A 124 8.42 19.46 0.45
CA PHE A 124 7.36 19.68 -0.53
C PHE A 124 7.25 18.50 -1.52
N CYS A 125 8.37 18.05 -2.07
CA CYS A 125 8.40 16.89 -2.96
C CYS A 125 7.89 15.64 -2.25
N VAL A 126 8.34 15.36 -1.04
CA VAL A 126 7.93 14.20 -0.23
C VAL A 126 6.43 14.22 0.02
N LEU A 127 5.87 15.34 0.48
CA LEU A 127 4.43 15.46 0.74
C LEU A 127 3.62 15.29 -0.54
N PHE A 128 3.92 16.09 -1.57
CA PHE A 128 3.08 16.14 -2.76
C PHE A 128 3.28 14.93 -3.68
N GLY A 129 4.52 14.48 -3.88
CA GLY A 129 4.85 13.30 -4.66
C GLY A 129 4.30 12.01 -4.02
N SER A 130 4.45 11.84 -2.71
CA SER A 130 3.87 10.68 -2.01
C SER A 130 2.34 10.71 -2.06
N PHE A 131 1.71 11.88 -1.91
CA PHE A 131 0.26 12.03 -2.05
C PHE A 131 -0.24 11.54 -3.41
N LEU A 132 0.41 11.95 -4.50
CA LEU A 132 0.06 11.54 -5.86
C LEU A 132 0.25 10.03 -6.05
N ALA A 133 1.37 9.49 -5.57
CA ALA A 133 1.65 8.05 -5.62
C ALA A 133 0.58 7.23 -4.88
N PHE A 134 0.23 7.61 -3.66
CA PHE A 134 -0.80 6.94 -2.86
C PHE A 134 -2.19 7.07 -3.50
N CYS A 135 -2.55 8.25 -4.02
CA CYS A 135 -3.80 8.43 -4.76
C CYS A 135 -3.90 7.45 -5.93
N LYS A 136 -2.80 7.27 -6.66
CA LYS A 136 -2.74 6.35 -7.78
C LYS A 136 -2.83 4.88 -7.35
N LEU A 137 -2.06 4.48 -6.34
CA LEU A 137 -2.03 3.12 -5.81
C LEU A 137 -3.39 2.70 -5.23
N ILE A 138 -3.93 3.48 -4.29
CA ILE A 138 -5.24 3.24 -3.69
C ILE A 138 -6.31 3.28 -4.79
N GLY A 139 -6.15 4.15 -5.78
CA GLY A 139 -7.02 4.19 -6.93
C GLY A 139 -7.04 2.88 -7.72
N ILE A 140 -5.89 2.28 -8.00
CA ILE A 140 -5.80 0.97 -8.69
C ILE A 140 -6.40 -0.15 -7.83
N ILE A 141 -6.16 -0.12 -6.51
CA ILE A 141 -6.74 -1.08 -5.57
C ILE A 141 -8.26 -0.98 -5.60
N TYR A 142 -8.82 0.22 -5.59
CA TYR A 142 -10.26 0.44 -5.66
C TYR A 142 -10.86 -0.16 -6.93
N ASP A 143 -10.27 0.11 -8.10
CA ASP A 143 -10.76 -0.41 -9.39
C ASP A 143 -10.75 -1.95 -9.43
N LYS A 144 -9.74 -2.57 -8.82
CA LYS A 144 -9.60 -4.02 -8.75
C LYS A 144 -10.55 -4.66 -7.73
N THR A 145 -10.87 -3.93 -6.66
CA THR A 145 -11.78 -4.41 -5.60
C THR A 145 -13.23 -4.26 -6.03
N GLU A 146 -13.58 -3.15 -6.68
CA GLU A 146 -14.91 -2.93 -7.26
C GLU A 146 -15.29 -4.04 -8.24
N HIS A 147 -14.39 -4.48 -9.12
CA HIS A 147 -14.66 -5.60 -10.03
C HIS A 147 -14.96 -6.92 -9.29
N LEU A 148 -14.39 -7.13 -8.10
CA LEU A 148 -14.66 -8.32 -7.29
C LEU A 148 -16.00 -8.21 -6.57
N THR A 149 -16.40 -6.99 -6.19
CA THR A 149 -17.66 -6.72 -5.49
C THR A 149 -18.85 -6.65 -6.45
N SER A 150 -18.72 -6.02 -7.62
CA SER A 150 -19.80 -5.90 -8.62
C SER A 150 -20.18 -7.22 -9.29
N GLY A 151 -19.29 -8.21 -9.30
CA GLY A 151 -19.60 -9.58 -9.73
C GLY A 151 -20.14 -10.48 -8.61
N SER A 152 -20.12 -9.99 -7.37
CA SER A 152 -20.65 -10.68 -6.21
C SER A 152 -22.09 -10.21 -5.98
N THR A 153 -23.06 -10.97 -6.48
CA THR A 153 -24.48 -10.78 -6.14
C THR A 153 -24.62 -10.53 -4.64
N GLU A 154 -25.51 -9.63 -4.23
CA GLU A 154 -25.84 -9.23 -2.84
C GLU A 154 -25.82 -10.39 -1.82
N ASN A 155 -26.09 -11.61 -2.27
CA ASN A 155 -26.06 -12.86 -1.50
C ASN A 155 -24.66 -13.39 -1.11
N ALA A 156 -23.56 -12.87 -1.67
CA ALA A 156 -22.20 -13.38 -1.46
C ALA A 156 -21.55 -12.88 -0.16
N VAL A 157 -21.99 -11.72 0.37
CA VAL A 157 -21.51 -11.16 1.64
C VAL A 157 -21.95 -12.04 2.83
N THR A 158 -23.00 -12.83 2.67
CA THR A 158 -23.50 -13.79 3.67
C THR A 158 -22.84 -15.18 3.56
N ASP A 159 -22.12 -15.46 2.47
CA ASP A 159 -21.51 -16.77 2.27
C ASP A 159 -20.15 -16.87 2.99
N LYS A 160 -20.17 -17.53 4.16
CA LYS A 160 -18.97 -17.85 4.96
C LYS A 160 -17.85 -18.49 4.13
N LYS A 161 -18.16 -19.21 3.04
CA LYS A 161 -17.16 -19.81 2.15
C LYS A 161 -16.41 -18.77 1.33
N VAL A 162 -17.11 -17.77 0.80
CA VAL A 162 -16.50 -16.66 0.05
C VAL A 162 -15.61 -15.84 0.97
N LEU A 163 -16.10 -15.50 2.17
CA LEU A 163 -15.31 -14.77 3.16
C LEU A 163 -14.05 -15.54 3.58
N LYS A 164 -14.15 -16.85 3.84
CA LYS A 164 -12.98 -17.69 4.18
C LYS A 164 -11.98 -17.80 3.02
N LYS A 165 -12.45 -17.80 1.77
CA LYS A 165 -11.59 -17.80 0.58
C LYS A 165 -10.85 -16.47 0.44
N LEU A 166 -11.54 -15.35 0.63
CA LEU A 166 -10.96 -14.01 0.60
C LEU A 166 -9.96 -13.83 1.75
N PHE A 167 -10.35 -14.14 2.98
CA PHE A 167 -9.48 -14.10 4.16
C PHE A 167 -8.19 -14.86 3.92
N ARG A 168 -8.28 -16.13 3.49
CA ARG A 168 -7.09 -16.95 3.21
C ARG A 168 -6.19 -16.34 2.13
N LYS A 169 -6.77 -15.77 1.08
CA LYS A 169 -6.02 -15.12 0.01
C LYS A 169 -5.26 -13.90 0.54
N TYR A 170 -5.92 -13.01 1.26
CA TYR A 170 -5.29 -11.80 1.79
C TYR A 170 -4.30 -12.12 2.92
N PHE A 171 -4.65 -13.05 3.82
CA PHE A 171 -3.75 -13.56 4.85
C PHE A 171 -2.47 -14.12 4.23
N LEU A 172 -2.58 -14.97 3.19
CA LEU A 172 -1.40 -15.54 2.53
C LEU A 172 -0.53 -14.46 1.88
N ILE A 173 -1.13 -13.44 1.25
CA ILE A 173 -0.38 -12.33 0.66
C ILE A 173 0.38 -11.56 1.75
N ILE A 174 -0.30 -11.18 2.83
CA ILE A 174 0.30 -10.42 3.94
C ILE A 174 1.37 -11.24 4.64
N PHE A 175 1.09 -12.51 4.90
CA PHE A 175 2.00 -13.46 5.53
C PHE A 175 3.24 -13.68 4.67
N LEU A 176 3.12 -13.86 3.36
CA LEU A 176 4.28 -14.01 2.47
C LEU A 176 5.13 -12.74 2.45
N CYS A 177 4.51 -11.55 2.37
CA CYS A 177 5.24 -10.28 2.45
C CYS A 177 6.00 -10.15 3.77
N HIS A 178 5.36 -10.46 4.90
CA HIS A 178 6.02 -10.46 6.21
C HIS A 178 7.10 -11.54 6.32
N LEU A 179 6.89 -12.71 5.72
CA LEU A 179 7.84 -13.82 5.75
C LEU A 179 9.14 -13.44 5.05
N PHE A 180 9.07 -12.78 3.90
CA PHE A 180 10.27 -12.27 3.24
C PHE A 180 11.03 -11.29 4.13
N TYR A 181 10.32 -10.36 4.79
CA TYR A 181 10.94 -9.42 5.71
C TYR A 181 11.56 -10.13 6.94
N PHE A 182 10.85 -11.09 7.54
CA PHE A 182 11.34 -11.90 8.65
C PHE A 182 12.62 -12.66 8.29
N LEU A 183 12.67 -13.30 7.12
CA LEU A 183 13.86 -14.00 6.64
C LEU A 183 15.07 -13.07 6.44
N LEU A 184 14.83 -11.82 6.03
CA LEU A 184 15.88 -10.80 5.89
C LEU A 184 16.36 -10.25 7.24
N SER A 185 15.54 -10.38 8.30
CA SER A 185 15.77 -9.79 9.62
C SER A 185 16.03 -10.84 10.70
N LEU A 186 16.45 -12.06 10.33
CA LEU A 186 16.74 -13.12 11.29
C LEU A 186 17.75 -12.67 12.37
N PRO A 187 17.52 -13.01 13.65
CA PRO A 187 16.48 -13.91 14.17
C PRO A 187 15.08 -13.28 14.27
N GLY A 188 14.92 -11.98 14.08
CA GLY A 188 13.66 -11.26 14.17
C GLY A 188 13.90 -9.82 14.60
N ASN A 189 12.88 -8.97 14.48
CA ASN A 189 12.96 -7.57 14.90
C ASN A 189 12.09 -7.35 16.15
N LEU A 190 12.72 -7.25 17.31
CA LEU A 190 12.05 -6.94 18.56
C LEU A 190 11.95 -5.42 18.73
N MET A 191 10.73 -4.90 18.77
CA MET A 191 10.48 -3.55 19.28
C MET A 191 10.43 -3.56 20.81
N HIS A 192 10.57 -2.38 21.40
CA HIS A 192 10.71 -2.19 22.85
C HIS A 192 9.59 -2.88 23.67
N ASP A 193 8.36 -2.87 23.16
CA ASP A 193 7.20 -3.52 23.80
C ASP A 193 7.25 -5.06 23.73
N ASN A 194 7.91 -5.62 22.72
CA ASN A 194 8.06 -7.06 22.54
C ASN A 194 9.16 -7.61 23.48
N GLU A 195 10.25 -6.84 23.61
CA GLU A 195 11.37 -7.17 24.48
C GLU A 195 10.95 -7.24 25.96
N TYR A 196 10.09 -6.33 26.39
CA TYR A 196 9.54 -6.35 27.74
C TYR A 196 8.83 -7.67 28.08
N GLN A 197 8.14 -8.28 27.13
CA GLN A 197 7.42 -9.54 27.37
C GLN A 197 8.37 -10.71 27.63
N MET A 198 9.51 -10.72 26.94
CA MET A 198 10.58 -11.67 27.20
C MET A 198 11.20 -11.44 28.58
N PHE A 199 11.48 -10.18 28.93
CA PHE A 199 12.04 -9.81 30.23
C PHE A 199 11.15 -10.20 31.41
N VAL A 200 9.83 -10.14 31.26
CA VAL A 200 8.91 -10.65 32.29
C VAL A 200 9.08 -12.16 32.49
N GLU A 201 9.21 -12.93 31.42
CA GLU A 201 9.35 -14.40 31.51
C GLU A 201 10.70 -14.83 32.10
N ILE A 202 11.80 -14.15 31.74
CA ILE A 202 13.14 -14.44 32.31
C ILE A 202 13.38 -13.77 33.67
N GLY A 203 12.37 -13.11 34.25
CA GLY A 203 12.43 -12.51 35.59
C GLY A 203 13.21 -11.19 35.67
N MET A 204 13.54 -10.57 34.54
CA MET A 204 14.21 -9.26 34.46
C MET A 204 13.25 -8.07 34.53
N ALA A 205 11.95 -8.29 34.28
CA ALA A 205 10.91 -7.27 34.41
C ALA A 205 9.74 -7.78 35.27
N LYS A 206 9.04 -6.85 35.92
CA LYS A 206 7.81 -7.16 36.67
C LYS A 206 6.64 -7.25 35.71
N LEU A 207 5.74 -8.20 35.91
CA LEU A 207 4.48 -8.22 35.19
C LEU A 207 3.64 -6.99 35.57
N THR A 208 3.16 -6.26 34.57
CA THR A 208 2.30 -5.08 34.74
C THR A 208 1.05 -5.20 33.89
N THR A 209 0.05 -4.36 34.16
CA THR A 209 -1.20 -4.28 33.39
C THR A 209 -1.10 -3.37 32.16
N HIS A 210 0.09 -2.82 31.87
CA HIS A 210 0.32 -1.97 30.70
C HIS A 210 0.17 -2.75 29.38
N HIS A 211 0.67 -4.00 29.36
CA HIS A 211 0.42 -4.94 28.26
C HIS A 211 -0.63 -5.98 28.69
N PRO A 212 -1.46 -6.50 27.77
CA PRO A 212 -2.39 -7.57 28.10
C PRO A 212 -1.66 -8.77 28.71
N ILE A 213 -1.98 -9.10 29.96
CA ILE A 213 -1.24 -10.12 30.76
C ILE A 213 -1.12 -11.45 30.00
N ILE A 214 -2.23 -11.91 29.43
CA ILE A 214 -2.28 -13.18 28.69
C ILE A 214 -1.35 -13.14 27.48
N HIS A 215 -1.34 -12.02 26.74
CA HIS A 215 -0.45 -11.84 25.60
C HIS A 215 1.01 -11.91 26.03
N THR A 216 1.39 -11.14 27.06
CA THR A 216 2.74 -11.13 27.63
C THR A 216 3.23 -12.53 28.02
N LEU A 217 2.40 -13.31 28.71
CA LEU A 217 2.77 -14.65 29.17
C LEU A 217 2.87 -15.66 28.02
N ILE A 218 1.95 -15.63 27.05
CA ILE A 218 1.99 -16.54 25.90
C ILE A 218 3.29 -16.31 25.11
N PHE A 219 3.59 -15.05 24.82
CA PHE A 219 4.74 -14.67 24.01
C PHE A 219 6.07 -14.86 24.76
N GLY A 220 6.12 -14.58 26.06
CA GLY A 220 7.26 -14.94 26.91
C GLY A 220 7.55 -16.45 26.88
N LYS A 221 6.53 -17.29 27.00
CA LYS A 221 6.68 -18.75 26.91
C LYS A 221 7.10 -19.23 25.54
N LEU A 222 6.63 -18.60 24.46
CA LEU A 222 7.08 -18.91 23.10
C LEU A 222 8.57 -18.61 22.92
N TYR A 223 9.08 -17.55 23.55
CA TYR A 223 10.51 -17.26 23.56
C TYR A 223 11.32 -18.39 24.24
N ILE A 224 10.91 -18.82 25.44
CA ILE A 224 11.56 -19.95 26.14
C ILE A 224 11.46 -21.24 25.33
N LEU A 225 10.31 -21.52 24.72
CA LEU A 225 10.14 -22.68 23.86
C LEU A 225 11.09 -22.65 22.66
N GLY A 226 11.30 -21.47 22.05
CA GLY A 226 12.26 -21.31 20.96
C GLY A 226 13.69 -21.57 21.42
N ILE A 227 14.09 -21.09 22.60
CA ILE A 227 15.39 -21.43 23.20
C ILE A 227 15.53 -22.93 23.38
N MET A 228 14.50 -23.60 23.92
CA MET A 228 14.52 -25.05 24.12
C MET A 228 14.63 -25.83 22.81
N LEU A 229 14.01 -25.35 21.74
CA LEU A 229 14.00 -26.02 20.43
C LEU A 229 15.29 -25.82 19.63
N PHE A 230 15.88 -24.63 19.69
CA PHE A 230 17.01 -24.24 18.84
C PHE A 230 18.34 -24.10 19.60
N GLY A 231 18.31 -24.16 20.93
CA GLY A 231 19.47 -24.19 21.80
C GLY A 231 20.05 -22.82 22.19
N ASP A 232 19.49 -21.72 21.69
CA ASP A 232 19.96 -20.37 21.99
C ASP A 232 18.83 -19.31 21.99
N GLU A 233 19.16 -18.12 22.51
CA GLU A 233 18.25 -16.96 22.57
C GLU A 233 17.79 -16.53 21.19
N ARG A 234 18.62 -16.69 20.16
CA ARG A 234 18.28 -16.33 18.77
C ARG A 234 17.12 -17.18 18.26
N GLY A 235 17.11 -18.47 18.56
CA GLY A 235 15.98 -19.34 18.27
C GLY A 235 14.72 -18.99 19.06
N GLY A 236 14.88 -18.50 20.29
CA GLY A 236 13.81 -17.90 21.08
C GLY A 236 13.15 -16.71 20.36
N VAL A 237 13.96 -15.74 19.95
CA VAL A 237 13.49 -14.55 19.21
C VAL A 237 12.86 -14.96 17.88
N ALA A 238 13.45 -15.91 17.16
CA ALA A 238 12.92 -16.39 15.89
C ALA A 238 11.53 -17.02 16.03
N LEU A 239 11.34 -17.88 17.04
CA LEU A 239 10.03 -18.49 17.26
C LEU A 239 9.00 -17.45 17.72
N TYR A 240 9.39 -16.56 18.63
CA TYR A 240 8.56 -15.44 19.08
C TYR A 240 8.05 -14.61 17.90
N THR A 241 8.96 -14.10 17.08
CA THR A 241 8.62 -13.19 15.98
C THR A 241 7.85 -13.91 14.87
N PHE A 242 8.18 -15.17 14.59
CA PHE A 242 7.45 -15.97 13.62
C PHE A 242 5.98 -16.19 14.02
N VAL A 243 5.73 -16.55 15.28
CA VAL A 243 4.36 -16.74 15.77
C VAL A 243 3.60 -15.42 15.82
N GLN A 244 4.27 -14.31 16.16
CA GLN A 244 3.67 -12.98 16.13
C GLN A 244 3.11 -12.63 14.74
N MET A 245 3.74 -13.07 13.65
CA MET A 245 3.25 -12.82 12.29
C MET A 245 1.93 -13.53 11.95
N LEU A 246 1.48 -14.46 12.79
CA LEU A 246 0.24 -15.21 12.60
C LEU A 246 -0.99 -14.55 13.25
N PHE A 247 -0.78 -13.52 14.09
CA PHE A 247 -1.80 -12.84 14.88
C PHE A 247 -1.89 -11.36 14.50
#